data_AF-A0A8C1JNK3-F1
#
_entry.id   AF-A0A8C1JNK3-F1
#
_cell.length_a   1.000
_cell.length_b   1.000
_cell.length_c   1.000
_cell.angle_alpha   90.00
_cell.angle_beta   90.00
_cell.angle_gamma   90.00
#
_symmetry.space_group_name_H-M   'P 1'
#
loop_
_entity.id
_entity.type
_entity.pdbx_description
1 polymer ?
#
loop_
_entity_poly.entity_id
_entity_poly.type
_entity_poly.pdbx_seq_one_letter_code
_entity_poly.pdbx_strand_id
1 'polypeptide(L)'
;MTSSKRSESDWQGLVNEFLICKRKLESKKDALLILSKELDSCQQERDQYKLMANQLRETHQSLKKKYRELIDGDSSLPPEKRNQVNLGQLLMDSRERNKKLADEIKELTQRLSETQGDNKLLRMTITKQRLGDDEVGVRHFPAHEREDLVRQLENAREELEHSLKTLSDELQDVKAERNVFKEKAERLNLELNHILGGQEKRIIDVDALCMENKYLQERFKQVQEEVSLLKSNIQKYKTALDRRRNPEIGGKSNSRALTGVLSPKQVQGLLSEDNGCSLPATPQSISDLKSLATALLETIHEKNIIVQHQRQTNRILGNRVADLERKLKTLEISGFWSLPGECFLNADHIFFHFPFVTIVFFFWLVLIIYFTRIPIDYLFFCSFCQALFKDQHRMFKHFIINKQCS
;
A
#
# COMPACT_ATOMS: atom_id res chain seq x y z
N MET A 1 -64.22 75.14 -20.49
CA MET A 1 -63.46 74.08 -21.20
C MET A 1 -62.36 74.73 -22.02
N THR A 2 -61.19 74.99 -21.42
CA THR A 2 -60.03 75.54 -22.12
C THR A 2 -59.14 74.38 -22.55
N SER A 3 -59.31 73.95 -23.79
CA SER A 3 -58.41 73.00 -24.45
C SER A 3 -57.00 73.61 -24.48
N SER A 4 -56.11 73.10 -23.63
CA SER A 4 -54.71 73.50 -23.57
C SER A 4 -54.05 73.09 -24.89
N LYS A 5 -53.87 74.05 -25.80
CA LYS A 5 -53.20 73.83 -27.09
C LYS A 5 -51.72 73.59 -26.80
N ARG A 6 -51.30 72.32 -26.79
CA ARG A 6 -49.88 71.92 -26.71
C ARG A 6 -49.07 72.69 -27.75
N SER A 7 -47.95 73.27 -27.33
CA SER A 7 -47.07 74.01 -28.23
C SER A 7 -46.36 73.05 -29.19
N GLU A 8 -45.98 73.53 -30.37
CA GLU A 8 -45.22 72.74 -31.36
C GLU A 8 -43.89 72.21 -30.77
N SER A 9 -43.28 72.99 -29.86
CA SER A 9 -42.10 72.58 -29.09
C SER A 9 -42.36 71.37 -28.20
N ASP A 10 -43.52 71.29 -27.55
CA ASP A 10 -43.88 70.14 -26.70
C ASP A 10 -44.07 68.87 -27.53
N TRP A 11 -44.65 69.02 -28.72
CA TRP A 11 -44.78 67.92 -29.69
C TRP A 11 -43.42 67.44 -30.19
N GLN A 12 -42.52 68.36 -30.52
CA GLN A 12 -41.16 68.03 -30.94
C GLN A 12 -40.36 67.32 -29.83
N GLY A 13 -40.51 67.77 -28.58
CA GLY A 13 -39.92 67.14 -27.40
C GLY A 13 -40.41 65.70 -27.22
N LEU A 14 -41.72 65.48 -27.30
CA LEU A 14 -42.32 64.15 -27.17
C LEU A 14 -41.88 63.19 -28.29
N VAL A 15 -41.75 63.69 -29.53
CA VAL A 15 -41.22 62.91 -30.66
C VAL A 15 -39.76 62.51 -30.42
N ASN A 16 -38.93 63.42 -29.92
CA ASN A 16 -37.54 63.13 -29.59
C ASN A 16 -37.42 62.09 -28.47
N GLU A 17 -38.21 62.22 -27.40
CA GLU A 17 -38.29 61.22 -26.32
C GLU A 17 -38.73 59.86 -26.84
N PHE A 18 -39.76 59.80 -27.68
CA PHE A 18 -40.22 58.57 -28.32
C PHE A 18 -39.10 57.91 -29.15
N LEU A 19 -38.35 58.68 -29.94
CA LEU A 19 -37.24 58.15 -30.74
C LEU A 19 -36.07 57.64 -29.89
N ILE A 20 -35.77 58.29 -28.76
CA ILE A 20 -34.76 57.82 -27.80
C ILE A 20 -35.24 56.52 -27.14
N CYS A 21 -36.50 56.48 -26.69
CA CYS A 21 -37.11 55.28 -26.11
C CYS A 21 -37.13 54.12 -27.10
N LYS A 22 -37.47 54.37 -28.37
CA LYS A 22 -37.42 53.37 -29.44
C LYS A 22 -36.02 52.80 -29.63
N ARG A 23 -35.00 53.65 -29.75
CA ARG A 23 -33.60 53.21 -29.87
C ARG A 23 -33.12 52.42 -28.64
N LYS A 24 -33.49 52.85 -27.44
CA LYS A 24 -33.18 52.13 -26.19
C LYS A 24 -33.87 50.76 -26.15
N LEU A 25 -35.11 50.67 -26.63
CA LEU A 25 -35.85 49.41 -26.71
C LEU A 25 -35.19 48.45 -27.72
N GLU A 26 -34.82 48.95 -28.89
CA GLU A 26 -34.11 48.18 -29.93
C GLU A 26 -32.76 47.66 -29.39
N SER A 27 -31.94 48.52 -28.78
CA SER A 27 -30.66 48.12 -28.18
C SER A 27 -30.83 47.06 -27.07
N LYS A 28 -31.87 47.18 -26.23
CA LYS A 28 -32.17 46.17 -25.20
C LYS A 28 -32.65 44.84 -25.81
N LYS A 29 -33.41 44.89 -26.90
CA LYS A 29 -33.84 43.70 -27.64
C LYS A 29 -32.64 42.97 -28.24
N ASP A 30 -31.70 43.70 -28.82
CA ASP A 30 -30.48 43.13 -29.38
C ASP A 30 -29.58 42.53 -28.29
N ALA A 31 -29.42 43.23 -27.15
CA ALA A 31 -28.70 42.71 -25.99
C ALA A 31 -29.33 41.42 -25.44
N LEU A 32 -30.66 41.35 -25.34
CA LEU A 32 -31.38 40.13 -24.96
C LEU A 32 -31.15 38.99 -25.95
N LEU A 33 -31.07 39.28 -27.25
CA LEU A 33 -30.83 38.27 -28.28
C LEU A 33 -29.40 37.71 -28.18
N ILE A 34 -28.41 38.56 -27.88
CA ILE A 34 -27.02 38.13 -27.62
C ILE A 34 -26.99 37.23 -26.38
N LEU A 35 -27.58 37.67 -25.26
CA LEU A 35 -27.62 36.87 -24.03
C LEU A 35 -28.35 35.54 -24.20
N SER A 36 -29.42 35.51 -25.00
CA SER A 36 -30.12 34.26 -25.33
C SER A 36 -29.21 33.29 -26.09
N LYS A 37 -28.44 33.79 -27.06
CA LYS A 37 -27.48 32.97 -27.82
C LYS A 37 -26.34 32.45 -26.94
N GLU A 38 -25.80 33.30 -26.06
CA GLU A 38 -24.75 32.90 -25.11
C GLU A 38 -25.27 31.84 -24.13
N LEU A 39 -26.51 32.01 -23.63
CA LEU A 39 -27.16 31.02 -22.78
C LEU A 39 -27.34 29.68 -23.49
N ASP A 40 -27.77 29.68 -24.74
CA ASP A 40 -27.91 28.47 -25.55
C ASP A 40 -26.55 27.77 -25.76
N SER A 41 -25.48 28.54 -26.03
CA SER A 41 -24.11 28.00 -26.14
C SER A 41 -23.64 27.37 -24.84
N CYS A 42 -23.81 28.06 -23.70
CA CYS A 42 -23.45 27.52 -22.39
C CYS A 42 -24.25 26.26 -22.03
N GLN A 43 -25.52 26.17 -22.45
CA GLN A 43 -26.33 24.97 -22.26
C GLN A 43 -25.79 23.80 -23.09
N GLN A 44 -25.42 24.04 -24.35
CA GLN A 44 -24.80 23.02 -25.21
C GLN A 44 -23.47 22.52 -24.62
N GLU A 45 -22.59 23.42 -24.18
CA GLU A 45 -21.33 23.06 -23.54
C GLU A 45 -21.55 22.21 -22.28
N ARG A 46 -22.46 22.61 -21.40
CA ARG A 46 -22.84 21.84 -20.22
C ARG A 46 -23.30 20.43 -20.59
N ASP A 47 -24.15 20.32 -21.60
CA ASP A 47 -24.72 19.03 -22.02
C ASP A 47 -23.65 18.12 -22.65
N GLN A 48 -22.70 18.69 -23.40
CA GLN A 48 -21.51 17.97 -23.88
C GLN A 48 -20.65 17.47 -22.72
N TYR A 49 -20.33 18.32 -21.73
CA TYR A 49 -19.55 17.90 -20.55
C TYR A 49 -20.26 16.80 -19.75
N LYS A 50 -21.59 16.89 -19.63
CA LYS A 50 -22.40 15.85 -18.98
C LYS A 50 -22.33 14.52 -19.73
N LEU A 51 -22.37 14.55 -21.06
CA LEU A 51 -22.20 13.35 -21.89
C LEU A 51 -20.82 12.74 -21.71
N MET A 52 -19.75 13.54 -21.78
CA MET A 52 -18.38 13.09 -21.60
C MET A 52 -18.16 12.47 -20.21
N ALA A 53 -18.71 13.09 -19.17
CA ALA A 53 -18.66 12.55 -17.80
C ALA A 53 -19.39 11.21 -17.68
N ASN A 54 -20.53 11.05 -18.36
CA ASN A 54 -21.26 9.77 -18.39
C ASN A 54 -20.47 8.68 -19.13
N GLN A 55 -19.89 9.00 -20.29
CA GLN A 55 -19.04 8.07 -21.04
C GLN A 55 -17.81 7.64 -20.21
N LEU A 56 -17.17 8.59 -19.52
CA LEU A 56 -16.05 8.28 -18.63
C LEU A 56 -16.49 7.38 -17.46
N ARG A 57 -17.68 7.63 -16.90
CA ARG A 57 -18.24 6.80 -15.84
C ARG A 57 -18.53 5.38 -16.33
N GLU A 58 -19.08 5.22 -17.54
CA GLU A 58 -19.38 3.92 -18.15
C GLU A 58 -18.10 3.13 -18.48
N THR A 59 -17.08 3.80 -19.03
CA THR A 59 -15.77 3.16 -19.27
C THR A 59 -15.13 2.73 -17.95
N HIS A 60 -15.18 3.56 -16.90
CA HIS A 60 -14.68 3.19 -15.59
C HIS A 60 -15.46 2.02 -14.97
N GLN A 61 -16.79 2.00 -15.09
CA GLN A 61 -17.61 0.90 -14.59
C GLN A 61 -17.36 -0.41 -15.34
N SER A 62 -17.25 -0.37 -16.67
CA SER A 62 -16.96 -1.54 -17.49
C SER A 62 -15.55 -2.08 -17.21
N LEU A 63 -14.57 -1.20 -17.03
CA LEU A 63 -13.22 -1.59 -16.65
C LEU A 63 -13.19 -2.19 -15.24
N LYS A 64 -13.89 -1.58 -14.27
CA LYS A 64 -14.06 -2.12 -12.92
C LYS A 64 -14.74 -3.50 -12.94
N LYS A 65 -15.69 -3.72 -13.84
CA LYS A 65 -16.33 -5.03 -14.04
C LYS A 65 -15.32 -6.05 -14.58
N LYS A 66 -14.55 -5.72 -15.62
CA LYS A 66 -13.48 -6.58 -16.16
C LYS A 66 -12.43 -6.95 -15.12
N TYR A 67 -11.96 -5.99 -14.32
CA TYR A 67 -11.02 -6.26 -13.23
C TYR A 67 -11.62 -7.19 -12.17
N ARG A 68 -12.90 -7.02 -11.84
CA ARG A 68 -13.59 -7.93 -10.92
C ARG A 68 -13.71 -9.33 -11.49
N GLU A 69 -14.07 -9.47 -12.76
CA GLU A 69 -14.13 -10.77 -13.46
C GLU A 69 -12.75 -11.46 -13.53
N LEU A 70 -11.67 -10.70 -13.70
CA LEU A 70 -10.29 -11.22 -13.66
C LEU A 70 -9.87 -11.69 -12.26
N ILE A 71 -10.31 -10.99 -11.21
CA ILE A 71 -10.01 -11.34 -9.82
C ILE A 71 -10.90 -12.50 -9.34
N ASP A 72 -12.18 -12.52 -9.74
CA ASP A 72 -13.24 -13.40 -9.21
C ASP A 72 -13.72 -14.51 -10.18
N GLY A 73 -13.14 -14.67 -11.38
CA GLY A 73 -13.66 -15.52 -12.48
C GLY A 73 -14.02 -16.99 -12.20
N ASP A 74 -15.30 -17.36 -12.17
CA ASP A 74 -15.82 -18.72 -11.89
C ASP A 74 -15.42 -19.30 -10.51
N SER A 75 -16.35 -19.22 -9.56
CA SER A 75 -16.17 -19.57 -8.14
C SER A 75 -16.09 -21.08 -7.87
N SER A 76 -16.01 -21.91 -8.91
CA SER A 76 -16.01 -23.37 -8.82
C SER A 76 -14.59 -23.99 -8.71
N LEU A 77 -13.53 -23.20 -8.96
CA LEU A 77 -12.15 -23.72 -9.06
C LEU A 77 -11.15 -23.02 -8.12
N PRO A 78 -10.17 -23.74 -7.55
CA PRO A 78 -9.12 -23.17 -6.70
C PRO A 78 -8.27 -22.09 -7.41
N PRO A 79 -7.76 -21.08 -6.68
CA PRO A 79 -7.07 -19.92 -7.25
C PRO A 79 -5.84 -20.27 -8.12
N GLU A 80 -5.14 -21.36 -7.81
CA GLU A 80 -4.00 -21.85 -8.63
C GLU A 80 -4.43 -22.39 -10.01
N LYS A 81 -5.57 -23.07 -10.10
CA LYS A 81 -6.09 -23.60 -11.37
C LYS A 81 -6.72 -22.50 -12.23
N ARG A 82 -7.32 -21.48 -11.61
CA ARG A 82 -7.85 -20.29 -12.29
C ARG A 82 -6.77 -19.51 -13.03
N ASN A 83 -5.65 -19.26 -12.37
CA ASN A 83 -4.53 -18.52 -12.96
C ASN A 83 -3.90 -19.28 -14.14
N GLN A 84 -3.85 -20.62 -14.07
CA GLN A 84 -3.40 -21.45 -15.18
C GLN A 84 -4.36 -21.43 -16.38
N VAL A 85 -5.67 -21.48 -16.16
CA VAL A 85 -6.68 -21.41 -17.24
C VAL A 85 -6.69 -20.02 -17.89
N ASN A 86 -6.61 -18.94 -17.10
CA ASN A 86 -6.54 -17.57 -17.60
C ASN A 86 -5.26 -17.31 -18.41
N LEU A 87 -4.10 -17.78 -17.91
CA LEU A 87 -2.84 -17.71 -18.65
C LEU A 87 -2.90 -18.53 -19.95
N GLY A 88 -3.52 -19.71 -19.92
CA GLY A 88 -3.76 -20.54 -21.11
C GLY A 88 -4.58 -19.80 -22.16
N GLN A 89 -5.67 -19.15 -21.76
CA GLN A 89 -6.50 -18.36 -22.66
C GLN A 89 -5.74 -17.15 -23.23
N LEU A 90 -5.00 -16.42 -22.39
CA LEU A 90 -4.21 -15.27 -22.83
C LEU A 90 -3.12 -15.66 -23.85
N LEU A 91 -2.50 -16.83 -23.66
CA LEU A 91 -1.52 -17.38 -24.60
C LEU A 91 -2.16 -17.80 -25.92
N MET A 92 -3.36 -18.39 -25.88
CA MET A 92 -4.12 -18.74 -27.08
C MET A 92 -4.53 -17.49 -27.87
N ASP A 93 -5.07 -16.48 -27.19
CA ASP A 93 -5.46 -15.20 -27.81
C ASP A 93 -4.23 -14.48 -28.39
N SER A 94 -3.09 -14.54 -27.71
CA SER A 94 -1.82 -13.97 -28.19
C SER A 94 -1.33 -14.70 -29.45
N ARG A 95 -1.41 -16.03 -29.47
CA ARG A 95 -1.08 -16.84 -30.66
C ARG A 95 -2.01 -16.55 -31.83
N GLU A 96 -3.31 -16.39 -31.57
CA GLU A 96 -4.29 -16.07 -32.61
C GLU A 96 -4.05 -14.66 -33.18
N ARG A 97 -3.78 -13.67 -32.34
CA ARG A 97 -3.40 -12.32 -32.77
C ARG A 97 -2.14 -12.32 -33.62
N ASN A 98 -1.11 -13.06 -33.21
CA ASN A 98 0.11 -13.21 -34.00
C ASN A 98 -0.15 -13.88 -35.35
N LYS A 99 -1.08 -14.85 -35.42
CA LYS A 99 -1.48 -15.46 -36.69
C LYS A 99 -2.18 -14.46 -37.62
N LYS A 100 -3.13 -13.67 -37.10
CA LYS A 100 -3.82 -12.63 -37.86
C LYS A 100 -2.84 -11.58 -38.41
N LEU A 101 -1.93 -11.10 -37.57
CA LEU A 101 -0.88 -10.17 -37.98
C LEU A 101 0.04 -10.78 -39.04
N ALA A 102 0.39 -12.07 -38.92
CA ALA A 102 1.20 -12.74 -39.93
C ALA A 102 0.48 -12.86 -41.28
N ASP A 103 -0.84 -13.05 -41.27
CA ASP A 103 -1.65 -13.11 -42.48
C ASP A 103 -1.84 -11.70 -43.10
N GLU A 104 -2.03 -10.66 -42.28
CA GLU A 104 -2.04 -9.25 -42.74
C GLU A 104 -0.69 -8.85 -43.37
N ILE A 105 0.44 -9.24 -42.77
CA ILE A 105 1.77 -8.98 -43.34
C ILE A 105 1.91 -9.64 -44.72
N LYS A 106 1.44 -10.88 -44.88
CA LYS A 106 1.45 -11.55 -46.19
C LYS A 106 0.57 -10.81 -47.21
N GLU A 107 -0.63 -10.39 -46.82
CA GLU A 107 -1.53 -9.65 -47.70
C GLU A 107 -0.92 -8.31 -48.13
N LEU A 108 -0.34 -7.56 -47.18
CA LEU A 108 0.34 -6.29 -47.48
C LEU A 108 1.56 -6.49 -48.38
N THR A 109 2.33 -7.56 -48.16
CA THR A 109 3.48 -7.91 -49.01
C THR A 109 3.03 -8.24 -50.43
N GLN A 110 1.91 -8.96 -50.58
CA GLN A 110 1.33 -9.27 -51.87
C GLN A 110 0.86 -7.99 -52.58
N ARG A 111 0.07 -7.13 -51.92
CA ARG A 111 -0.38 -5.84 -52.51
C ARG A 111 0.79 -4.93 -52.89
N LEU A 112 1.87 -4.93 -52.11
CA LEU A 112 3.09 -4.20 -52.45
C LEU A 112 3.73 -4.76 -53.74
N SER A 113 3.79 -6.08 -53.89
CA SER A 113 4.33 -6.70 -55.09
C SER A 113 3.49 -6.43 -56.35
N GLU A 114 2.16 -6.42 -56.22
CA GLU A 114 1.22 -6.11 -57.30
C GLU A 114 1.39 -4.66 -57.76
N THR A 115 1.37 -3.70 -56.82
CA THR A 115 1.55 -2.27 -57.13
C THR A 115 2.93 -1.95 -57.70
N GLN A 116 3.98 -2.64 -57.26
CA GLN A 116 5.32 -2.53 -57.88
C GLN A 116 5.33 -3.08 -59.33
N GLY A 117 4.61 -4.17 -59.59
CA GLY A 117 4.38 -4.70 -60.94
C GLY A 117 3.67 -3.70 -61.84
N ASP A 118 2.58 -3.11 -61.36
CA ASP A 118 1.83 -2.07 -62.07
C ASP A 118 2.70 -0.84 -62.35
N ASN A 119 3.50 -0.40 -61.38
CA ASN A 119 4.40 0.73 -61.55
C ASN A 119 5.45 0.46 -62.64
N LYS A 120 5.98 -0.77 -62.71
CA LYS A 120 6.91 -1.19 -63.78
C LYS A 120 6.22 -1.16 -65.14
N LEU A 121 4.98 -1.61 -65.23
CA LEU A 121 4.20 -1.66 -66.46
C LEU A 121 3.82 -0.25 -66.95
N LEU A 122 3.45 0.64 -66.03
CA LEU A 122 3.23 2.07 -66.30
C LEU A 122 4.51 2.75 -66.79
N ARG A 123 5.65 2.52 -66.13
CA ARG A 123 6.95 3.04 -66.59
C ARG A 123 7.29 2.55 -68.00
N MET A 124 7.09 1.26 -68.28
CA MET A 124 7.30 0.71 -69.62
C MET A 124 6.38 1.33 -70.66
N THR A 125 5.11 1.58 -70.30
CA THR A 125 4.12 2.22 -71.18
C THR A 125 4.49 3.68 -71.46
N ILE A 126 4.89 4.43 -70.44
CA ILE A 126 5.40 5.81 -70.58
C ILE A 126 6.65 5.83 -71.46
N THR A 127 7.59 4.91 -71.27
CA THR A 127 8.80 4.80 -72.12
C THR A 127 8.45 4.46 -73.57
N LYS A 128 7.51 3.54 -73.82
CA LYS A 128 7.00 3.23 -75.17
C LYS A 128 6.31 4.43 -75.82
N GLN A 129 5.52 5.19 -75.06
CA GLN A 129 4.89 6.43 -75.54
C GLN A 129 5.90 7.54 -75.81
N ARG A 130 7.02 7.59 -75.06
CA ARG A 130 8.10 8.57 -75.24
C ARG A 130 9.06 8.22 -76.38
N LEU A 131 9.23 6.94 -76.70
CA LEU A 131 10.12 6.48 -77.76
C LEU A 131 9.49 6.52 -79.16
N GLY A 132 8.23 6.95 -79.29
CA GLY A 132 7.63 7.36 -80.55
C GLY A 132 7.39 6.23 -81.55
N ASP A 133 6.12 5.97 -81.85
CA ASP A 133 5.73 5.72 -83.24
C ASP A 133 5.78 7.12 -83.90
N ASP A 134 6.55 7.26 -84.98
CA ASP A 134 7.10 8.52 -85.52
C ASP A 134 6.07 9.58 -86.02
N GLU A 135 4.77 9.47 -85.71
CA GLU A 135 3.76 10.41 -86.24
C GLU A 135 2.77 11.03 -85.22
N VAL A 136 2.82 10.71 -83.92
CA VAL A 136 1.84 11.27 -82.95
C VAL A 136 2.52 12.09 -81.85
N GLY A 137 3.45 12.94 -82.26
CA GLY A 137 4.29 13.76 -81.39
C GLY A 137 3.72 15.11 -80.95
N VAL A 138 2.42 15.40 -81.14
CA VAL A 138 1.81 16.63 -80.60
C VAL A 138 0.39 16.34 -80.12
N ARG A 139 0.26 15.81 -78.90
CA ARG A 139 -1.00 15.99 -78.14
C ARG A 139 -1.06 17.45 -77.68
N HIS A 140 -1.62 18.31 -78.54
CA HIS A 140 -1.95 19.67 -78.16
C HIS A 140 -3.18 19.61 -77.24
N PHE A 141 -2.95 19.50 -75.92
CA PHE A 141 -4.01 19.74 -74.95
C PHE A 141 -4.57 21.14 -75.19
N PRO A 142 -5.89 21.29 -75.36
CA PRO A 142 -6.53 22.60 -75.46
C PRO A 142 -6.14 23.49 -74.28
N ALA A 143 -5.93 24.78 -74.52
CA ALA A 143 -5.48 25.72 -73.49
C ALA A 143 -6.40 25.74 -72.25
N HIS A 144 -7.70 25.51 -72.44
CA HIS A 144 -8.68 25.45 -71.35
C HIS A 144 -8.50 24.24 -70.43
N GLU A 145 -8.16 23.06 -70.97
CA GLU A 145 -7.89 21.87 -70.14
C GLU A 145 -6.63 22.06 -69.29
N ARG A 146 -5.63 22.77 -69.84
CA ARG A 146 -4.42 23.15 -69.08
C ARG A 146 -4.75 24.17 -67.98
N GLU A 147 -5.58 25.16 -68.28
CA GLU A 147 -6.00 26.18 -67.33
C GLU A 147 -6.81 25.56 -66.17
N ASP A 148 -7.72 24.62 -66.47
CA ASP A 148 -8.48 23.88 -65.46
C ASP A 148 -7.57 23.03 -64.56
N LEU A 149 -6.57 22.36 -65.15
CA LEU A 149 -5.57 21.59 -64.38
C LEU A 149 -4.69 22.50 -63.51
N VAL A 150 -4.30 23.67 -64.00
CA VAL A 150 -3.54 24.67 -63.21
C VAL A 150 -4.40 25.16 -62.05
N ARG A 151 -5.68 25.50 -62.29
CA ARG A 151 -6.60 25.92 -61.23
C ARG A 151 -6.83 24.82 -60.19
N GLN A 152 -6.95 23.56 -60.62
CA GLN A 152 -7.04 22.42 -59.69
C GLN A 152 -5.77 22.26 -58.84
N LEU A 153 -4.59 22.45 -59.44
CA LEU A 153 -3.32 22.39 -58.71
C LEU A 153 -3.14 23.57 -57.74
N GLU A 154 -3.57 24.77 -58.11
CA GLU A 154 -3.55 25.95 -57.23
C GLU A 154 -4.48 25.74 -56.04
N ASN A 155 -5.73 25.30 -56.27
CA ASN A 155 -6.68 24.99 -55.20
C ASN A 155 -6.14 23.88 -54.28
N ALA A 156 -5.61 22.79 -54.85
CA ALA A 156 -5.05 21.69 -54.06
C ALA A 156 -3.82 22.14 -53.24
N ARG A 157 -3.02 23.08 -53.76
CA ARG A 157 -1.88 23.67 -53.03
C ARG A 157 -2.37 24.53 -51.87
N GLU A 158 -3.37 25.38 -52.09
CA GLU A 158 -3.96 26.23 -51.06
C GLU A 158 -4.61 25.39 -49.94
N GLU A 159 -5.35 24.34 -50.30
CA GLU A 159 -5.93 23.39 -49.35
C GLU A 159 -4.85 22.68 -48.53
N LEU A 160 -3.75 22.27 -49.17
CA LEU A 160 -2.61 21.66 -48.48
C LEU A 160 -1.90 22.64 -47.56
N GLU A 161 -1.69 23.89 -47.99
CA GLU A 161 -1.08 24.95 -47.17
C GLU A 161 -1.94 25.26 -45.94
N HIS A 162 -3.26 25.33 -46.08
CA HIS A 162 -4.19 25.48 -44.96
C HIS A 162 -4.17 24.26 -44.01
N SER A 163 -4.15 23.05 -44.56
CA SER A 163 -4.06 21.82 -43.77
C SER A 163 -2.74 21.73 -42.99
N LEU A 164 -1.62 22.08 -43.63
CA LEU A 164 -0.30 22.14 -42.98
C LEU A 164 -0.27 23.17 -41.85
N LYS A 165 -0.90 24.33 -42.05
CA LYS A 165 -0.99 25.35 -41.01
C LYS A 165 -1.80 24.86 -39.80
N THR A 166 -2.97 24.26 -40.06
CA THR A 166 -3.83 23.69 -39.01
C THR A 166 -3.10 22.61 -38.22
N LEU A 167 -2.45 21.66 -38.90
CA LEU A 167 -1.66 20.61 -38.26
C LEU A 167 -0.45 21.15 -37.50
N SER A 168 0.15 22.25 -37.97
CA SER A 168 1.25 22.91 -37.27
C SER A 168 0.79 23.55 -35.96
N ASP A 169 -0.39 24.19 -35.96
CA ASP A 169 -0.99 24.79 -34.78
C ASP A 169 -1.39 23.69 -33.76
N GLU A 170 -2.05 22.62 -34.22
CA GLU A 170 -2.36 21.45 -33.38
C GLU A 170 -1.10 20.81 -32.78
N LEU A 171 -0.02 20.66 -33.57
CA LEU A 171 1.25 20.14 -33.08
C LEU A 171 1.85 21.03 -31.98
N GLN A 172 1.69 22.35 -32.09
CA GLN A 172 2.15 23.30 -31.08
C GLN A 172 1.35 23.17 -29.78
N ASP A 173 0.03 23.01 -29.87
CA ASP A 173 -0.84 22.77 -28.72
C ASP A 173 -0.50 21.45 -28.02
N VAL A 174 -0.35 20.35 -28.76
CA VAL A 174 0.05 19.05 -28.20
C VAL A 174 1.44 19.11 -27.56
N LYS A 175 2.38 19.88 -28.14
CA LYS A 175 3.70 20.11 -27.51
C LYS A 175 3.57 20.87 -26.19
N ALA A 176 2.70 21.88 -26.13
CA ALA A 176 2.44 22.62 -24.91
C ALA A 176 1.81 21.73 -23.83
N GLU A 177 0.80 20.93 -24.18
CA GLU A 177 0.18 19.96 -23.27
C GLU A 177 1.19 18.94 -22.75
N ARG A 178 2.01 18.36 -23.64
CA ARG A 178 3.09 17.44 -23.27
C ARG A 178 4.04 18.08 -22.25
N ASN A 179 4.40 19.35 -22.43
CA ASN A 179 5.28 20.04 -21.48
C ASN A 179 4.61 20.18 -20.10
N VAL A 180 3.32 20.54 -20.05
CA VAL A 180 2.54 20.59 -18.80
C VAL A 180 2.49 19.23 -18.11
N PHE A 181 2.27 18.15 -18.86
CA PHE A 181 2.28 16.79 -18.30
C PHE A 181 3.67 16.38 -17.81
N LYS A 182 4.73 16.76 -18.53
CA LYS A 182 6.11 16.52 -18.12
C LYS A 182 6.43 17.24 -16.80
N GLU A 183 6.10 18.52 -16.69
CA GLU A 183 6.28 19.29 -15.45
C GLU A 183 5.46 18.72 -14.29
N LYS A 184 4.24 18.22 -14.56
CA LYS A 184 3.41 17.55 -13.56
C LYS A 184 4.05 16.24 -13.09
N ALA A 185 4.60 15.46 -14.01
CA ALA A 185 5.31 14.22 -13.69
C ALA A 185 6.58 14.50 -12.89
N GLU A 186 7.36 15.53 -13.26
CA GLU A 186 8.54 15.97 -12.52
C GLU A 186 8.19 16.41 -11.10
N ARG A 187 7.15 17.24 -10.92
CA ARG A 187 6.65 17.63 -9.59
C ARG A 187 6.19 16.43 -8.77
N LEU A 188 5.40 15.54 -9.35
CA LEU A 188 4.96 14.33 -8.67
C LEU A 188 6.15 13.45 -8.27
N ASN A 189 7.15 13.35 -9.14
CA ASN A 189 8.37 12.59 -8.86
C ASN A 189 9.17 13.24 -7.73
N LEU A 190 9.24 14.58 -7.65
CA LEU A 190 9.85 15.28 -6.51
C LEU A 190 9.10 15.00 -5.20
N GLU A 191 7.77 15.08 -5.20
CA GLU A 191 6.94 14.74 -4.03
C GLU A 191 7.08 13.27 -3.62
N LEU A 192 7.11 12.36 -4.60
CA LEU A 192 7.30 10.94 -4.37
C LEU A 192 8.70 10.66 -3.81
N ASN A 193 9.74 11.28 -4.37
CA ASN A 193 11.10 11.17 -3.85
C ASN A 193 11.24 11.84 -2.47
N HIS A 194 10.44 12.85 -2.15
CA HIS A 194 10.37 13.41 -0.80
C HIS A 194 9.72 12.43 0.19
N ILE A 195 8.63 11.77 -0.21
CA ILE A 195 7.95 10.73 0.59
C ILE A 195 8.83 9.49 0.78
N LEU A 196 9.47 9.03 -0.30
CA LEU A 196 10.31 7.82 -0.32
C LEU A 196 11.72 8.07 0.26
N GLY A 197 12.27 9.27 0.04
CA GLY A 197 13.57 9.71 0.56
C GLY A 197 13.53 10.13 2.03
N GLY A 198 12.32 10.21 2.60
CA GLY A 198 12.02 10.20 4.02
C GLY A 198 12.84 11.16 4.88
N GLN A 199 12.30 12.36 5.18
CA GLN A 199 12.47 12.98 6.50
C GLN A 199 11.24 13.78 6.98
N GLU A 200 10.92 13.52 8.26
CA GLU A 200 10.14 14.29 9.26
C GLU A 200 8.60 14.36 9.26
N LYS A 201 7.88 13.68 8.38
CA LYS A 201 6.51 13.26 8.73
C LYS A 201 6.39 11.77 8.51
N ARG A 202 6.95 11.07 9.50
CA ARG A 202 6.65 9.69 9.90
C ARG A 202 5.35 9.26 9.22
N ILE A 203 5.46 8.50 8.12
CA ILE A 203 4.29 7.84 7.54
C ILE A 203 3.70 7.09 8.72
N ILE A 204 2.52 7.52 9.14
CA ILE A 204 1.82 6.92 10.26
C ILE A 204 1.48 5.53 9.76
N ASP A 205 2.24 4.54 10.22
CA ASP A 205 1.89 3.16 10.04
C ASP A 205 0.59 2.94 10.82
N VAL A 206 -0.52 2.96 10.08
CA VAL A 206 -1.87 2.78 10.61
C VAL A 206 -1.99 1.41 11.27
N ASP A 207 -1.27 0.40 10.78
CA ASP A 207 -1.27 -0.93 11.38
C ASP A 207 -0.51 -0.94 12.71
N ALA A 208 0.62 -0.23 12.80
CA ALA A 208 1.34 -0.04 14.06
C ALA A 208 0.48 0.70 15.11
N LEU A 209 -0.23 1.76 14.70
CA LEU A 209 -1.17 2.46 15.58
C LEU A 209 -2.38 1.60 15.96
N CYS A 210 -2.92 0.81 15.04
CA CYS A 210 -4.01 -0.14 15.35
C CYS A 210 -3.55 -1.18 16.36
N MET A 211 -2.32 -1.70 16.21
CA MET A 211 -1.70 -2.65 17.14
C MET A 211 -1.46 -2.02 18.51
N GLU A 212 -0.96 -0.79 18.57
CA GLU A 212 -0.78 -0.04 19.81
C GLU A 212 -2.11 0.24 20.50
N ASN A 213 -3.12 0.68 19.76
CA ASN A 213 -4.46 0.93 20.30
C ASN A 213 -5.07 -0.35 20.87
N LYS A 214 -4.97 -1.47 20.15
CA LYS A 214 -5.45 -2.78 20.62
C LYS A 214 -4.71 -3.23 21.89
N TYR A 215 -3.38 -3.06 21.93
CA TYR A 215 -2.58 -3.37 23.10
C TYR A 215 -2.97 -2.52 24.32
N LEU A 216 -3.15 -1.21 24.13
CA LEU A 216 -3.56 -0.30 25.20
C LEU A 216 -4.97 -0.61 25.71
N GLN A 217 -5.90 -0.99 24.83
CA GLN A 217 -7.24 -1.45 25.23
C GLN A 217 -7.17 -2.74 26.06
N GLU A 218 -6.35 -3.71 25.67
CA GLU A 218 -6.14 -4.94 26.45
C GLU A 218 -5.50 -4.64 27.82
N ARG A 219 -4.51 -3.74 27.87
CA ARG A 219 -3.90 -3.27 29.13
C ARG A 219 -4.90 -2.57 30.03
N PHE A 220 -5.73 -1.69 29.47
CA PHE A 220 -6.77 -0.99 30.21
C PHE A 220 -7.78 -1.98 30.80
N LYS A 221 -8.20 -2.98 30.01
CA LYS A 221 -9.12 -4.03 30.45
C LYS A 221 -8.53 -4.86 31.60
N GLN A 222 -7.25 -5.26 31.51
CA GLN A 222 -6.56 -5.97 32.60
C GLN A 222 -6.56 -5.16 33.90
N VAL A 223 -6.20 -3.87 33.83
CA VAL A 223 -6.21 -2.98 35.00
C VAL A 223 -7.62 -2.82 35.56
N GLN A 224 -8.64 -2.74 34.70
CA GLN A 224 -10.03 -2.66 35.14
C GLN A 224 -10.48 -3.93 35.88
N GLU A 225 -10.07 -5.11 35.41
CA GLU A 225 -10.31 -6.39 36.08
C GLU A 225 -9.59 -6.44 37.45
N GLU A 226 -8.33 -6.03 37.52
CA GLU A 226 -7.57 -5.94 38.79
C GLU A 226 -8.24 -4.99 39.79
N VAL A 227 -8.70 -3.83 39.35
CA VAL A 227 -9.43 -2.87 40.19
C VAL A 227 -10.75 -3.49 40.68
N SER A 228 -11.46 -4.23 39.83
CA SER A 228 -12.69 -4.93 40.24
C SER A 228 -12.43 -5.99 41.31
N LEU A 229 -11.33 -6.74 41.16
CA LEU A 229 -10.86 -7.76 42.11
C LEU A 229 -10.47 -7.14 43.44
N LEU A 230 -9.70 -6.04 43.42
CA LEU A 230 -9.33 -5.27 44.59
C LEU A 230 -10.55 -4.69 45.30
N LYS A 231 -11.52 -4.13 44.58
CA LYS A 231 -12.78 -3.65 45.16
C LYS A 231 -13.55 -4.78 45.84
N SER A 232 -13.65 -5.95 45.21
CA SER A 232 -14.26 -7.14 45.80
C SER A 232 -13.52 -7.59 47.06
N ASN A 233 -12.19 -7.61 47.03
CA ASN A 233 -11.38 -7.97 48.19
C ASN A 233 -11.50 -6.96 49.34
N ILE A 234 -11.49 -5.65 49.04
CA ILE A 234 -11.74 -4.60 50.02
C ILE A 234 -13.13 -4.78 50.64
N GLN A 235 -14.14 -5.09 49.85
CA GLN A 235 -15.49 -5.34 50.36
C GLN A 235 -15.54 -6.57 51.27
N LYS A 236 -14.83 -7.66 50.91
CA LYS A 236 -14.68 -8.85 51.77
C LYS A 236 -13.99 -8.51 53.09
N TYR A 237 -12.88 -7.77 53.05
CA TYR A 237 -12.16 -7.35 54.25
C TYR A 237 -12.98 -6.42 55.11
N LYS A 238 -13.68 -5.44 54.52
CA LYS A 238 -14.60 -4.56 55.24
C LYS A 238 -15.69 -5.37 55.93
N THR A 239 -16.31 -6.32 55.24
CA THR A 239 -17.33 -7.21 55.83
C THR A 239 -16.76 -8.07 56.96
N ALA A 240 -15.55 -8.61 56.81
CA ALA A 240 -14.88 -9.39 57.85
C ALA A 240 -14.51 -8.53 59.08
N LEU A 241 -14.15 -7.27 58.85
CA LEU A 241 -13.78 -6.30 59.89
C LEU A 241 -15.03 -5.79 60.62
N ASP A 242 -16.13 -5.54 59.91
CA ASP A 242 -17.44 -5.22 60.49
C ASP A 242 -17.97 -6.38 61.34
N ARG A 243 -17.76 -7.64 60.91
CA ARG A 243 -18.06 -8.85 61.71
C ARG A 243 -17.20 -8.97 62.99
N ARG A 244 -15.98 -8.42 63.00
CA ARG A 244 -15.15 -8.34 64.22
C ARG A 244 -15.48 -7.13 65.09
N ARG A 245 -16.00 -6.04 64.50
CA ARG A 245 -16.40 -4.82 65.21
C ARG A 245 -17.74 -4.98 65.94
N ASN A 246 -18.59 -5.92 65.51
CA ASN A 246 -19.75 -6.39 66.28
C ASN A 246 -19.48 -7.79 66.87
N PRO A 247 -18.73 -7.91 67.97
CA PRO A 247 -18.95 -9.01 68.89
C PRO A 247 -20.22 -8.64 69.69
N GLU A 248 -21.35 -9.25 69.39
CA GLU A 248 -22.35 -9.39 70.45
C GLU A 248 -21.69 -10.14 71.61
N ILE A 249 -21.43 -9.38 72.67
CA ILE A 249 -21.42 -9.76 74.08
C ILE A 249 -21.41 -11.29 74.30
N GLY A 250 -20.22 -11.87 74.47
CA GLY A 250 -20.12 -13.28 74.86
C GLY A 250 -18.72 -13.87 74.85
N GLY A 251 -18.01 -13.77 75.99
CA GLY A 251 -17.08 -14.82 76.42
C GLY A 251 -15.59 -14.68 76.05
N LYS A 252 -14.79 -14.40 77.07
CA LYS A 252 -13.33 -14.59 77.14
C LYS A 252 -12.86 -15.88 76.45
N SER A 253 -11.87 -15.77 75.57
CA SER A 253 -10.84 -16.82 75.41
C SER A 253 -9.53 -16.22 74.90
N ASN A 254 -8.49 -16.38 75.73
CA ASN A 254 -7.11 -16.14 75.34
C ASN A 254 -6.67 -17.30 74.44
N SER A 255 -6.73 -17.15 73.13
CA SER A 255 -5.95 -17.98 72.21
C SER A 255 -5.32 -17.09 71.16
N ARG A 256 -4.00 -16.96 71.25
CA ARG A 256 -3.18 -16.30 70.22
C ARG A 256 -3.11 -17.30 69.06
N ALA A 257 -4.14 -17.28 68.21
CA ALA A 257 -4.25 -18.15 67.05
C ALA A 257 -3.04 -17.93 66.11
N LEU A 258 -2.22 -18.97 65.98
CA LEU A 258 -1.11 -19.14 65.05
C LEU A 258 -1.62 -19.34 63.61
N THR A 259 -2.42 -18.41 63.09
CA THR A 259 -2.93 -18.42 61.70
C THR A 259 -2.21 -17.38 60.85
N GLY A 260 -0.87 -17.41 60.86
CA GLY A 260 -0.03 -16.55 60.04
C GLY A 260 0.88 -17.39 59.15
N VAL A 261 0.92 -17.07 57.86
CA VAL A 261 1.81 -17.65 56.85
C VAL A 261 3.24 -17.69 57.40
N LEU A 262 3.76 -18.90 57.63
CA LEU A 262 5.11 -19.09 58.15
C LEU A 262 6.13 -18.75 57.04
N SER A 263 7.08 -17.89 57.37
CA SER A 263 8.18 -17.52 56.49
C SER A 263 9.14 -18.71 56.30
N PRO A 264 9.79 -18.88 55.13
CA PRO A 264 10.78 -19.94 54.89
C PRO A 264 11.89 -20.00 55.94
N LYS A 265 12.24 -18.85 56.55
CA LYS A 265 13.23 -18.78 57.65
C LYS A 265 12.72 -19.36 58.97
N GLN A 266 11.42 -19.29 59.23
CA GLN A 266 10.79 -19.85 60.42
C GLN A 266 10.67 -21.38 60.32
N VAL A 267 10.43 -21.89 59.10
CA VAL A 267 10.45 -23.33 58.79
C VAL A 267 11.86 -23.91 58.95
N GLN A 268 12.89 -23.19 58.49
CA GLN A 268 14.29 -23.62 58.65
C GLN A 268 14.74 -23.61 60.11
N GLY A 269 14.29 -22.65 60.92
CA GLY A 269 14.55 -22.60 62.36
C GLY A 269 14.02 -23.81 63.12
N LEU A 270 12.80 -24.28 62.78
CA LEU A 270 12.20 -25.46 63.41
C LEU A 270 12.87 -26.79 63.01
N LEU A 271 13.49 -26.85 61.84
CA LEU A 271 14.20 -28.05 61.35
C LEU A 271 15.66 -28.12 61.79
N SER A 272 16.23 -27.03 62.28
CA SER A 272 17.66 -26.92 62.64
C SER A 272 17.94 -27.13 64.13
N GLU A 273 16.93 -27.36 64.97
CA GLU A 273 17.14 -27.79 66.35
C GLU A 273 17.55 -29.27 66.37
N ASP A 274 18.86 -29.47 66.28
CA ASP A 274 19.55 -30.75 66.43
C ASP A 274 19.43 -31.22 67.88
N ASN A 275 18.36 -31.98 68.17
CA ASN A 275 18.27 -32.81 69.37
C ASN A 275 17.82 -34.21 68.96
N GLY A 276 18.77 -35.14 69.03
CA GLY A 276 18.47 -36.57 68.95
C GLY A 276 17.51 -37.00 70.06
N CYS A 277 16.77 -38.07 69.76
CA CYS A 277 15.95 -38.88 70.67
C CYS A 277 14.49 -38.44 70.92
N SER A 278 13.58 -39.27 70.40
CA SER A 278 12.20 -39.53 70.86
C SER A 278 11.42 -38.38 71.52
N LEU A 279 10.67 -37.63 70.72
CA LEU A 279 9.62 -36.74 71.23
C LEU A 279 8.40 -37.58 71.68
N PRO A 280 7.83 -37.35 72.88
CA PRO A 280 6.57 -37.96 73.27
C PRO A 280 5.46 -37.44 72.36
N ALA A 281 4.65 -38.35 71.83
CA ALA A 281 3.53 -38.08 70.93
C ALA A 281 2.39 -37.35 71.66
N THR A 282 2.59 -36.06 71.95
CA THR A 282 1.53 -35.19 72.42
C THR A 282 0.65 -34.76 71.23
N PRO A 283 -0.68 -34.69 71.38
CA PRO A 283 -1.58 -34.34 70.28
C PRO A 283 -1.27 -32.97 69.65
N GLN A 284 -0.64 -32.07 70.40
CA GLN A 284 -0.19 -30.77 69.91
C GLN A 284 1.01 -30.88 68.95
N SER A 285 2.04 -31.67 69.27
CA SER A 285 3.21 -31.83 68.39
C SER A 285 2.85 -32.52 67.07
N ILE A 286 1.90 -33.45 67.09
CA ILE A 286 1.35 -34.09 65.89
C ILE A 286 0.56 -33.08 65.04
N SER A 287 -0.18 -32.16 65.67
CA SER A 287 -0.91 -31.10 64.97
C SER A 287 0.05 -30.10 64.30
N ASP A 288 1.10 -29.69 65.00
CA ASP A 288 2.09 -28.75 64.47
C ASP A 288 2.89 -29.37 63.32
N LEU A 289 3.26 -30.66 63.44
CA LEU A 289 3.93 -31.40 62.36
C LEU A 289 3.03 -31.58 61.13
N LYS A 290 1.73 -31.84 61.33
CA LYS A 290 0.74 -31.89 60.24
C LYS A 290 0.60 -30.52 59.56
N SER A 291 0.51 -29.44 60.34
CA SER A 291 0.46 -28.08 59.79
C SER A 291 1.71 -27.75 58.97
N LEU A 292 2.90 -28.12 59.46
CA LEU A 292 4.15 -27.93 58.75
C LEU A 292 4.21 -28.74 57.45
N ALA A 293 3.83 -30.02 57.49
CA ALA A 293 3.78 -30.87 56.30
C ALA A 293 2.80 -30.33 55.25
N THR A 294 1.67 -29.77 55.68
CA THR A 294 0.68 -29.15 54.79
C THR A 294 1.23 -27.87 54.15
N ALA A 295 1.90 -27.02 54.93
CA ALA A 295 2.54 -25.80 54.41
C ALA A 295 3.69 -26.10 53.43
N LEU A 296 4.48 -27.15 53.69
CA LEU A 296 5.52 -27.61 52.77
C LEU A 296 4.94 -28.18 51.48
N LEU A 297 3.85 -28.96 51.56
CA LEU A 297 3.12 -29.47 50.38
C LEU A 297 2.53 -28.34 49.54
N GLU A 298 1.92 -27.33 50.17
CA GLU A 298 1.41 -26.14 49.50
C GLU A 298 2.53 -25.35 48.81
N THR A 299 3.68 -25.18 49.48
CA THR A 299 4.85 -24.51 48.90
C THR A 299 5.40 -25.29 47.69
N ILE A 300 5.50 -26.62 47.78
CA ILE A 300 5.94 -27.46 46.65
C ILE A 300 4.94 -27.36 45.49
N HIS A 301 3.64 -27.35 45.79
CA HIS A 301 2.60 -27.23 44.79
C HIS A 301 2.67 -25.87 44.06
N GLU A 302 2.81 -24.77 44.80
CA GLU A 302 2.96 -23.43 44.24
C GLU A 302 4.23 -23.32 43.37
N LYS A 303 5.36 -23.87 43.83
CA LYS A 303 6.60 -23.92 43.03
C LYS A 303 6.43 -24.73 41.75
N ASN A 304 5.66 -25.81 41.78
CA ASN A 304 5.38 -26.63 40.60
C ASN A 304 4.54 -25.86 39.56
N ILE A 305 3.52 -25.11 40.01
CA ILE A 305 2.72 -24.21 39.15
C ILE A 305 3.62 -23.16 38.48
N ILE A 306 4.53 -22.53 39.24
CA ILE A 306 5.46 -21.52 38.71
C ILE A 306 6.35 -22.13 37.62
N VAL A 307 6.91 -23.32 37.87
CA VAL A 307 7.75 -24.03 36.88
C VAL A 307 6.94 -24.40 35.64
N GLN A 308 5.68 -24.82 35.79
CA GLN A 308 4.79 -25.09 34.65
C GLN A 308 4.53 -23.82 33.82
N HIS A 309 4.20 -22.69 34.46
CA HIS A 309 3.99 -21.42 33.77
C HIS A 309 5.26 -20.97 33.03
N GLN A 310 6.43 -21.13 33.66
CA GLN A 310 7.72 -20.83 33.03
C GLN A 310 7.98 -21.73 31.81
N ARG A 311 7.70 -23.04 31.89
CA ARG A 311 7.81 -23.96 30.75
C ARG A 311 6.88 -23.57 29.60
N GLN A 312 5.64 -23.17 29.91
CA GLN A 312 4.68 -22.72 28.90
C GLN A 312 5.14 -21.41 28.23
N THR A 313 5.66 -20.47 29.01
CA THR A 313 6.24 -19.22 28.49
C THR A 313 7.44 -19.49 27.58
N ASN A 314 8.35 -20.37 28.01
CA ASN A 314 9.51 -20.78 27.20
C ASN A 314 9.09 -21.49 25.91
N ARG A 315 7.99 -22.26 25.94
CA ARG A 315 7.43 -22.89 24.73
C ARG A 315 6.91 -21.84 23.74
N ILE A 316 6.23 -20.80 24.22
CA ILE A 316 5.75 -19.69 23.37
C ILE A 316 6.93 -18.92 22.77
N LEU A 317 7.96 -18.62 23.58
CA LEU A 317 9.18 -17.97 23.10
C LEU A 317 9.90 -18.83 22.05
N GLY A 318 10.05 -20.14 22.30
CA GLY A 318 10.63 -21.08 21.34
C GLY A 318 9.87 -21.12 20.01
N ASN A 319 8.53 -21.12 20.05
CA ASN A 319 7.71 -21.05 18.84
C ASN A 319 7.93 -19.76 18.04
N ARG A 320 8.01 -18.61 18.73
CA ARG A 320 8.30 -17.31 18.09
C ARG A 320 9.69 -17.27 17.48
N VAL A 321 10.69 -17.83 18.15
CA VAL A 321 12.05 -17.97 17.60
C VAL A 321 12.01 -18.85 16.34
N ALA A 322 11.33 -19.99 16.37
CA ALA A 322 11.17 -20.85 15.20
C ALA A 322 10.41 -20.18 14.03
N ASP A 323 9.42 -19.33 14.32
CA ASP A 323 8.74 -18.50 13.31
C ASP A 323 9.71 -17.47 12.70
N LEU A 324 10.53 -16.81 13.52
CA LEU A 324 11.53 -15.85 13.06
C LEU A 324 12.62 -16.53 12.22
N GLU A 325 13.09 -17.72 12.62
CA GLU A 325 14.02 -18.53 11.83
C GLU A 325 13.42 -18.95 10.49
N ARG A 326 12.13 -19.32 10.45
CA ARG A 326 11.44 -19.61 9.18
C ARG A 326 11.34 -18.38 8.29
N LYS A 327 10.96 -17.22 8.85
CA LYS A 327 10.90 -15.96 8.12
C LYS A 327 12.28 -15.55 7.58
N LEU A 328 13.34 -15.73 8.36
CA LEU A 328 14.71 -15.48 7.94
C LEU A 328 15.10 -16.39 6.76
N LYS A 329 14.82 -17.70 6.84
CA LYS A 329 15.07 -18.63 5.73
C LYS A 329 14.27 -18.28 4.48
N THR A 330 13.01 -17.86 4.61
CA THR A 330 12.21 -17.37 3.47
C THR A 330 12.82 -16.12 2.85
N LEU A 331 13.32 -15.19 3.67
CA LEU A 331 14.02 -13.99 3.21
C LEU A 331 15.33 -14.33 2.48
N GLU A 332 16.11 -15.29 2.98
CA GLU A 332 17.32 -15.81 2.32
C GLU A 332 17.01 -16.46 0.96
N ILE A 333 15.97 -17.28 0.87
CA ILE A 333 15.56 -17.96 -0.37
C ILE A 333 14.96 -16.95 -1.38
N SER A 334 14.32 -15.88 -0.90
CA SER A 334 13.71 -14.85 -1.75
C SER A 334 14.70 -13.87 -2.39
N GLY A 335 16.01 -14.00 -2.14
CA GLY A 335 17.05 -13.19 -2.80
C GLY A 335 16.97 -11.69 -2.49
N PHE A 336 16.23 -11.27 -1.46
CA PHE A 336 16.01 -9.86 -1.14
C PHE A 336 17.25 -9.13 -0.58
N TRP A 337 18.39 -9.84 -0.46
CA TRP A 337 19.69 -9.25 -0.14
C TRP A 337 20.44 -8.73 -1.37
N SER A 338 19.95 -8.99 -2.58
CA SER A 338 20.48 -8.40 -3.81
C SER A 338 19.53 -7.35 -4.35
N LEU A 339 19.59 -6.14 -3.79
CA LEU A 339 19.15 -4.93 -4.50
C LEU A 339 20.28 -4.50 -5.45
N PRO A 340 20.03 -4.33 -6.75
CA PRO A 340 21.01 -3.80 -7.68
C PRO A 340 21.01 -2.27 -7.62
N GLY A 341 22.17 -1.69 -7.32
CA GLY A 341 22.44 -0.27 -7.51
C GLY A 341 22.94 0.45 -6.26
N GLU A 342 24.19 0.90 -6.33
CA GLU A 342 24.76 2.03 -5.56
C GLU A 342 24.98 1.86 -4.05
N CYS A 343 25.93 1.01 -3.66
CA CYS A 343 26.60 1.08 -2.35
C CYS A 343 28.12 0.80 -2.47
N PHE A 344 28.80 1.30 -3.49
CA PHE A 344 30.25 1.47 -3.43
C PHE A 344 30.53 2.81 -2.76
N LEU A 345 30.50 2.85 -1.43
CA LEU A 345 31.28 3.78 -0.58
C LEU A 345 31.06 3.64 0.94
N ASN A 346 30.27 2.67 1.44
CA ASN A 346 30.09 2.48 2.89
C ASN A 346 30.15 1.01 3.34
N ALA A 347 31.06 0.21 2.77
CA ALA A 347 31.26 -1.18 3.20
C ALA A 347 32.03 -1.30 4.53
N ASP A 348 32.74 -0.26 4.97
CA ASP A 348 33.59 -0.33 6.16
C ASP A 348 32.81 -0.17 7.48
N HIS A 349 31.62 0.45 7.46
CA HIS A 349 30.82 0.67 8.68
C HIS A 349 30.02 -0.57 9.11
N ILE A 350 29.66 -1.44 8.16
CA ILE A 350 28.94 -2.70 8.44
C ILE A 350 29.91 -3.75 9.00
N PHE A 351 31.18 -3.69 8.61
CA PHE A 351 32.21 -4.63 9.06
C PHE A 351 32.56 -4.49 10.55
N PHE A 352 32.41 -3.29 11.12
CA PHE A 352 32.64 -3.04 12.55
C PHE A 352 31.41 -3.29 13.43
N HIS A 353 30.20 -3.17 12.89
CA HIS A 353 28.97 -3.29 13.69
C HIS A 353 28.59 -4.75 13.99
N PHE A 354 28.92 -5.68 13.09
CA PHE A 354 28.62 -7.12 13.25
C PHE A 354 29.39 -7.80 14.41
N PRO A 355 30.71 -7.57 14.62
CA PRO A 355 31.41 -8.09 15.78
C PRO A 355 30.97 -7.39 17.07
N PHE A 356 30.57 -6.12 17.02
CA PHE A 356 30.14 -5.39 18.22
C PHE A 356 28.78 -5.90 18.74
N VAL A 357 27.80 -6.13 17.87
CA VAL A 357 26.49 -6.65 18.26
C VAL A 357 26.61 -8.09 18.80
N THR A 358 27.46 -8.92 18.21
CA THR A 358 27.69 -10.29 18.69
C THR A 358 28.40 -10.31 20.04
N ILE A 359 29.39 -9.43 20.28
CA ILE A 359 30.06 -9.30 21.58
C ILE A 359 29.10 -8.78 22.66
N VAL A 360 28.27 -7.78 22.35
CA VAL A 360 27.27 -7.25 23.28
C VAL A 360 26.24 -8.30 23.62
N PHE A 361 25.77 -9.08 22.64
CA PHE A 361 24.83 -10.17 22.87
C PHE A 361 25.44 -11.27 23.75
N PHE A 362 26.71 -11.60 23.54
CA PHE A 362 27.45 -12.56 24.36
C PHE A 362 27.59 -12.08 25.81
N PHE A 363 27.97 -10.81 26.01
CA PHE A 363 28.07 -10.21 27.34
C PHE A 363 26.72 -10.17 28.05
N TRP A 364 25.65 -9.86 27.33
CA TRP A 364 24.29 -9.85 27.88
C TRP A 364 23.82 -11.24 28.29
N LEU A 365 24.15 -12.27 27.49
CA LEU A 365 23.83 -13.66 27.81
C LEU A 365 24.61 -14.17 29.03
N VAL A 366 25.90 -13.81 29.14
CA VAL A 366 26.73 -14.13 30.32
C VAL A 366 26.22 -13.44 31.57
N LEU A 367 25.79 -12.17 31.48
CA LEU A 367 25.16 -11.44 32.58
C LEU A 367 23.85 -12.09 33.02
N ILE A 368 23.01 -12.52 32.07
CA ILE A 368 21.76 -13.23 32.38
C ILE A 368 22.06 -14.54 33.09
N ILE A 369 23.00 -15.34 32.60
CA ILE A 369 23.39 -16.61 33.22
C ILE A 369 23.94 -16.39 34.64
N TYR A 370 24.76 -15.35 34.82
CA TYR A 370 25.33 -14.99 36.13
C TYR A 370 24.25 -14.54 37.14
N PHE A 371 23.29 -13.72 36.71
CA PHE A 371 22.23 -13.21 37.59
C PHE A 371 21.09 -14.22 37.85
N THR A 372 20.85 -15.17 36.94
CA THR A 372 19.72 -16.10 37.06
C THR A 372 20.06 -17.44 37.71
N ARG A 373 21.34 -17.73 38.02
CA ARG A 373 21.81 -19.00 38.63
C ARG A 373 21.20 -20.26 37.96
N ILE A 374 20.98 -20.20 36.65
CA ILE A 374 20.44 -21.34 35.89
C ILE A 374 21.58 -22.35 35.66
N PRO A 375 21.45 -23.62 36.09
CA PRO A 375 22.40 -24.66 35.70
C PRO A 375 22.13 -25.00 34.23
N ILE A 376 22.91 -24.42 33.33
CA ILE A 376 22.89 -24.78 31.90
C ILE A 376 23.98 -25.82 31.68
N ASP A 377 23.63 -26.94 31.03
CA ASP A 377 24.60 -27.94 30.61
C ASP A 377 25.65 -27.29 29.70
N TYR A 378 26.88 -27.15 30.21
CA TYR A 378 28.00 -26.50 29.52
C TYR A 378 28.25 -27.07 28.11
N LEU A 379 27.89 -28.33 27.87
CA LEU A 379 27.97 -29.01 26.57
C LEU A 379 27.01 -28.43 25.52
N PHE A 380 25.81 -28.01 25.91
CA PHE A 380 24.83 -27.42 24.98
C PHE A 380 25.21 -26.00 24.61
N PHE A 381 25.70 -25.22 25.59
CA PHE A 381 26.21 -23.87 25.37
C PHE A 381 27.44 -23.87 24.45
N CYS A 382 28.38 -24.79 24.68
CA CYS A 382 29.58 -24.93 23.84
C CYS A 382 29.22 -25.36 22.41
N SER A 383 28.28 -26.30 22.25
CA SER A 383 27.81 -26.73 20.92
C SER A 383 27.09 -25.61 20.16
N PHE A 384 26.28 -24.79 20.84
CA PHE A 384 25.60 -23.65 20.23
C PHE A 384 26.59 -22.56 19.79
N CYS A 385 27.58 -22.25 20.64
CA CYS A 385 28.64 -21.29 20.29
C CYS A 385 29.50 -21.80 19.13
N GLN A 386 29.81 -23.10 19.10
CA GLN A 386 30.60 -23.71 18.05
C GLN A 386 29.83 -23.79 16.72
N ALA A 387 28.50 -23.97 16.75
CA ALA A 387 27.63 -23.90 15.57
C ALA A 387 27.57 -22.48 14.99
N LEU A 388 27.38 -21.46 15.85
CA LEU A 388 27.40 -20.05 15.44
C LEU A 388 28.74 -19.66 14.81
N PHE A 389 29.86 -20.11 15.38
CA PHE A 389 31.19 -19.85 14.80
C PHE A 389 31.39 -20.55 13.45
N LYS A 390 30.83 -21.75 13.28
CA LYS A 390 30.91 -22.51 12.00
C LYS A 390 30.09 -21.84 10.90
N ASP A 391 28.92 -21.32 11.21
CA ASP A 391 28.06 -20.64 10.23
C ASP A 391 28.61 -19.26 9.84
N GLN A 392 29.21 -18.52 10.79
CA GLN A 392 29.96 -17.30 10.51
C GLN A 392 31.14 -17.57 9.57
N HIS A 393 31.92 -18.62 9.83
CA HIS A 393 33.06 -18.99 8.98
C HIS A 393 32.62 -19.49 7.58
N ARG A 394 31.43 -20.10 7.46
CA ARG A 394 30.87 -20.55 6.18
C ARG A 394 30.38 -19.37 5.33
N MET A 395 29.70 -18.39 5.93
CA MET A 395 29.31 -17.13 5.30
C MET A 395 30.55 -16.35 4.79
N PHE A 396 31.59 -16.27 5.61
CA PHE A 396 32.83 -15.58 5.24
C PHE A 396 33.56 -16.26 4.06
N LYS A 397 33.55 -17.60 4.01
CA LYS A 397 34.15 -18.37 2.91
C LYS A 397 33.39 -18.19 1.59
N HIS A 398 32.05 -18.16 1.63
CA HIS A 398 31.22 -17.95 0.44
C HIS A 398 31.37 -16.54 -0.13
N PHE A 399 31.58 -15.54 0.73
CA PHE A 399 31.78 -14.16 0.32
C PHE A 399 33.17 -13.91 -0.29
N ILE A 400 34.23 -14.54 0.23
CA ILE A 400 35.59 -14.48 -0.36
C ILE A 400 35.63 -15.17 -1.72
N ILE A 401 34.98 -16.32 -1.88
CA ILE A 401 34.95 -17.07 -3.14
C ILE A 401 34.25 -16.27 -4.25
N ASN A 402 33.16 -15.55 -3.93
CA ASN A 402 32.49 -14.69 -4.90
C ASN A 402 33.27 -13.42 -5.28
N LYS A 403 34.21 -12.96 -4.44
CA LYS A 403 35.09 -11.82 -4.77
C LYS A 403 36.27 -12.18 -5.68
N GLN A 404 36.63 -13.45 -5.80
CA GLN A 404 37.72 -13.93 -6.69
C GLN A 404 37.24 -14.29 -8.11
N CYS A 405 35.92 -14.28 -8.36
CA CYS A 405 35.32 -14.60 -9.66
C CYS A 405 34.65 -13.40 -10.36
N SER A 406 35.00 -12.16 -10.02
CA SER A 406 34.59 -10.96 -10.77
C SER A 406 35.79 -10.14 -11.20
#